data_AF-A0A9D9SAZ2-F1
#
_entry.id   AF-A0A9D9SAZ2-F1
#
_cell.length_a   1.000
_cell.length_b   1.000
_cell.length_c   1.000
_cell.angle_alpha   90.00
_cell.angle_beta   90.00
_cell.angle_gamma   90.00
#
_symmetry.space_group_name_H-M   'P 1'
#
loop_
_entity.id
_entity.type
_entity.pdbx_description
1 polymer ?
#
loop_
_entity_poly.entity_id
_entity_poly.type
_entity_poly.pdbx_seq_one_letter_code
_entity_poly.pdbx_strand_id
1 'polypeptide(L)'
;MKALLYPARALMSRLRFAPKMMLVLGILLAMLIGQAVFQSLERMQSVTNMRNEGTGASYLRSLIGVLSAVQQHRGLSSSMLNGDASLAPKVEAKATEVAKGIEVLKTLNAEHKDLLDQDRQISRMADEWNALRQRMATSTGAEDFARHSDLIGGLLNDLRLAADASGLTFDPYPDSYTLIEGST
;
A
#
# COMPACT_ATOMS: atom_id res chain seq x y z
N MET A 1 -1.39 -1.76 -55.71
CA MET A 1 -1.83 -2.72 -54.65
C MET A 1 -1.36 -4.17 -54.82
N LYS A 2 -0.72 -4.58 -55.94
CA LYS A 2 -0.29 -6.00 -56.17
C LYS A 2 1.15 -6.33 -55.75
N ALA A 3 1.95 -5.33 -55.35
CA ALA A 3 3.37 -5.49 -55.04
C ALA A 3 3.65 -6.04 -53.63
N LEU A 4 2.77 -5.76 -52.65
CA LEU A 4 2.98 -6.15 -51.25
C LEU A 4 2.91 -7.68 -51.04
N LEU A 5 2.15 -8.39 -51.89
CA LEU A 5 1.96 -9.84 -51.81
C LEU A 5 2.88 -10.62 -52.77
N TYR A 6 3.74 -9.94 -53.53
CA TYR A 6 4.67 -10.56 -54.47
C TYR A 6 5.72 -11.47 -53.79
N PRO A 7 6.38 -11.08 -52.69
CA PRO A 7 7.33 -11.98 -52.02
C PRO A 7 6.64 -13.23 -51.44
N ALA A 8 5.41 -13.07 -50.92
CA ALA A 8 4.61 -14.19 -50.41
C ALA A 8 4.20 -15.18 -51.51
N ARG A 9 3.85 -14.68 -52.71
CA ARG A 9 3.50 -15.52 -53.86
C ARG A 9 4.70 -16.23 -54.47
N ALA A 10 5.85 -15.56 -54.57
CA ALA A 10 7.09 -16.15 -55.05
C ALA A 10 7.54 -17.32 -54.16
N LEU A 11 7.46 -17.14 -52.83
CA LEU A 11 7.74 -18.19 -51.85
C LEU A 11 6.77 -19.39 -51.97
N MET A 12 5.47 -19.12 -52.18
CA MET A 12 4.45 -20.17 -52.37
C MET A 12 4.57 -20.93 -53.70
N SER A 13 5.23 -20.39 -54.73
CA SER A 13 5.37 -21.07 -56.03
C SER A 13 6.45 -22.17 -56.04
N ARG A 14 7.35 -22.20 -55.06
CA ARG A 14 8.52 -23.10 -55.02
C ARG A 14 8.51 -24.17 -53.93
N LEU A 15 7.54 -24.11 -53.00
CA LEU A 15 7.42 -25.05 -51.89
C LEU A 15 6.45 -26.19 -52.26
N ARG A 16 6.91 -27.45 -52.14
CA ARG A 16 6.05 -28.64 -52.17
C ARG A 16 4.98 -28.55 -51.05
N PHE A 17 3.89 -29.32 -51.16
CA PHE A 17 2.74 -29.23 -50.26
C PHE A 17 3.11 -29.27 -48.75
N ALA A 18 4.09 -30.09 -48.37
CA ALA A 18 4.53 -30.26 -46.98
C ALA A 18 5.09 -28.97 -46.31
N PRO A 19 6.07 -28.24 -46.87
CA PRO A 19 6.56 -27.01 -46.25
C PRO A 19 5.57 -25.84 -46.21
N LYS A 20 4.55 -25.82 -47.09
CA LYS A 20 3.44 -24.85 -46.98
C LYS A 20 2.59 -25.08 -45.73
N MET A 21 2.27 -26.35 -45.46
CA MET A 21 1.52 -26.73 -44.25
C MET A 21 2.34 -26.48 -42.98
N MET A 22 3.66 -26.72 -42.99
CA MET A 22 4.53 -26.40 -41.86
C MET A 22 4.61 -24.90 -41.57
N LEU A 23 4.65 -24.03 -42.59
CA LEU A 23 4.66 -22.58 -42.38
C LEU A 23 3.37 -22.12 -41.69
N VAL A 24 2.21 -22.58 -42.17
CA VAL A 24 0.90 -22.24 -41.58
C VAL A 24 0.81 -22.75 -40.14
N LEU A 25 1.25 -23.99 -39.89
CA LEU A 25 1.29 -24.55 -38.54
C LEU A 25 2.24 -23.76 -37.62
N GLY A 26 3.41 -23.36 -38.13
CA GLY A 26 4.38 -22.56 -37.38
C GLY A 26 3.84 -21.18 -36.99
N ILE A 27 3.12 -20.50 -37.89
CA ILE A 27 2.48 -19.21 -37.60
C ILE A 27 1.38 -19.38 -36.54
N LEU A 28 0.54 -20.42 -36.66
CA LEU A 28 -0.49 -20.73 -35.67
C LEU A 28 0.12 -21.01 -34.29
N LEU A 29 1.17 -21.83 -34.23
CA LEU A 29 1.86 -22.13 -32.97
C LEU A 29 2.53 -20.88 -32.38
N ALA A 30 3.17 -20.05 -33.19
CA ALA A 30 3.77 -18.80 -32.72
C ALA A 30 2.73 -17.84 -32.13
N MET A 31 1.54 -17.76 -32.73
CA MET A 31 0.44 -16.94 -32.22
C MET A 31 -0.09 -17.46 -30.89
N LEU A 32 -0.26 -18.78 -30.76
CA LEU A 32 -0.67 -19.42 -29.50
C LEU A 32 0.37 -19.23 -28.38
N ILE A 33 1.66 -19.38 -28.70
CA ILE A 33 2.75 -19.14 -27.75
C ILE A 33 2.78 -17.67 -27.35
N GLY A 34 2.65 -16.74 -28.30
CA GLY A 34 2.59 -15.31 -28.03
C GLY A 34 1.46 -14.95 -27.06
N GLN A 35 0.25 -15.49 -27.29
CA GLN A 35 -0.89 -15.29 -26.41
C GLN A 35 -0.67 -15.91 -25.01
N ALA A 36 -0.04 -17.09 -24.93
CA ALA A 36 0.28 -17.73 -23.66
C ALA A 36 1.31 -16.93 -22.85
N VAL A 37 2.36 -16.42 -23.51
CA VAL A 37 3.39 -15.56 -22.89
C VAL A 37 2.76 -14.26 -22.40
N PHE A 38 1.94 -13.60 -23.22
CA PHE A 38 1.25 -12.36 -22.86
C PHE A 38 0.38 -12.55 -21.59
N GLN A 39 -0.48 -13.56 -21.57
CA GLN A 39 -1.29 -13.88 -20.38
C GLN A 39 -0.45 -14.25 -19.16
N SER A 40 0.69 -14.92 -19.34
CA SER A 40 1.58 -15.27 -18.23
C SER A 40 2.22 -14.03 -17.61
N LEU A 41 2.57 -13.02 -18.41
CA LEU A 41 3.14 -11.76 -17.94
C LEU A 41 2.11 -10.94 -17.15
N GLU A 42 0.87 -10.85 -17.63
CA GLU A 42 -0.22 -10.17 -16.91
C GLU A 42 -0.51 -10.84 -15.56
N ARG A 43 -0.55 -12.19 -15.53
CA ARG A 43 -0.77 -12.94 -14.28
C ARG A 43 0.34 -12.71 -13.26
N MET A 44 1.60 -12.63 -13.69
CA MET A 44 2.73 -12.34 -12.78
C MET A 44 2.63 -10.94 -12.15
N GLN A 45 2.16 -9.94 -12.89
CA GLN A 45 1.90 -8.61 -12.34
C GLN A 45 0.75 -8.64 -11.33
N SER A 46 -0.34 -9.34 -11.63
CA SER A 46 -1.50 -9.44 -10.72
C SER A 46 -1.16 -10.08 -9.36
N VAL A 47 -0.31 -11.11 -9.34
CA VAL A 47 0.16 -11.76 -8.10
C VAL A 47 1.05 -10.84 -7.28
N THR A 48 1.91 -10.05 -7.94
CA THR A 48 2.77 -9.08 -7.27
C THR A 48 1.94 -7.96 -6.65
N ASN A 49 0.93 -7.46 -7.38
CA ASN A 49 0.01 -6.45 -6.89
C ASN A 49 -0.81 -6.96 -5.69
N MET A 50 -1.39 -8.16 -5.77
CA MET A 50 -2.09 -8.77 -4.63
C MET A 50 -1.19 -8.93 -3.40
N ARG A 51 0.09 -9.26 -3.59
CA ARG A 51 1.05 -9.35 -2.47
C ARG A 51 1.32 -7.97 -1.87
N ASN A 52 1.50 -6.95 -2.70
CA ASN A 52 1.73 -5.58 -2.26
C ASN A 52 0.51 -5.02 -1.52
N GLU A 53 -0.71 -5.26 -2.02
CA GLU A 53 -1.96 -4.91 -1.35
C GLU A 53 -2.08 -5.61 0.02
N GLY A 54 -1.73 -6.89 0.11
CA GLY A 54 -1.74 -7.63 1.38
C GLY A 54 -0.76 -7.04 2.41
N THR A 55 0.47 -6.76 1.98
CA THR A 55 1.49 -6.10 2.83
C THR A 55 1.03 -4.69 3.25
N GLY A 56 0.55 -3.88 2.31
CA GLY A 56 0.01 -2.55 2.57
C GLY A 56 -1.15 -2.58 3.56
N ALA A 57 -2.09 -3.50 3.39
CA ALA A 57 -3.25 -3.63 4.26
C ALA A 57 -2.85 -4.03 5.68
N SER A 58 -1.82 -4.89 5.83
CA SER A 58 -1.25 -5.23 7.13
C SER A 58 -0.63 -4.02 7.82
N TYR A 59 0.17 -3.25 7.08
CA TYR A 59 0.79 -2.02 7.57
C TYR A 59 -0.25 -0.97 7.98
N LEU A 60 -1.22 -0.67 7.11
CA LEU A 60 -2.30 0.28 7.38
C LEU A 60 -3.14 -0.15 8.58
N ARG A 61 -3.46 -1.44 8.73
CA ARG A 61 -4.18 -1.95 9.90
C ARG A 61 -3.41 -1.68 11.19
N SER A 62 -2.10 -1.89 11.18
CA SER A 62 -1.24 -1.59 12.33
C SER A 62 -1.20 -0.09 12.63
N LEU A 63 -1.10 0.76 11.60
CA LEU A 63 -1.08 2.22 11.74
C LEU A 63 -2.42 2.76 12.26
N ILE A 64 -3.55 2.24 11.80
CA ILE A 64 -4.88 2.54 12.34
C ILE A 64 -4.97 2.12 13.82
N GLY A 65 -4.37 1.00 14.19
CA GLY A 65 -4.25 0.57 15.59
C GLY A 65 -3.52 1.59 16.46
N VAL A 66 -2.36 2.09 15.99
CA VAL A 66 -1.60 3.14 16.65
C VAL A 66 -2.43 4.43 16.77
N LEU A 67 -3.05 4.87 15.68
CA LEU A 67 -3.93 6.04 15.66
C LEU A 67 -5.04 5.95 16.71
N SER A 68 -5.74 4.81 16.77
CA SER A 68 -6.81 4.57 17.74
C SER A 68 -6.29 4.57 19.18
N ALA A 69 -5.13 3.96 19.42
CA ALA A 69 -4.51 3.94 20.75
C ALA A 69 -4.08 5.35 21.20
N VAL A 70 -3.53 6.19 20.30
CA VAL A 70 -3.20 7.60 20.58
C VAL A 70 -4.47 8.42 20.88
N GLN A 71 -5.55 8.23 20.12
CA GLN A 71 -6.83 8.90 20.35
C GLN A 71 -7.43 8.55 21.73
N GLN A 72 -7.38 7.27 22.10
CA GLN A 72 -7.84 6.80 23.42
C GLN A 72 -6.93 7.33 24.53
N HIS A 73 -5.61 7.33 24.32
CA HIS A 73 -4.65 7.90 25.26
C HIS A 73 -4.97 9.38 25.52
N ARG A 74 -5.21 10.19 24.47
CA ARG A 74 -5.62 11.60 24.60
C ARG A 74 -6.85 11.79 25.48
N GLY A 75 -7.89 10.98 25.27
CA GLY A 75 -9.14 11.08 26.04
C GLY A 75 -8.95 10.72 27.52
N LEU A 76 -8.15 9.69 27.79
CA LEU A 76 -7.85 9.23 29.14
C LEU A 76 -6.89 10.18 29.86
N SER A 77 -5.84 10.66 29.19
CA SER A 77 -4.85 11.58 29.74
C SER A 77 -5.49 12.92 30.09
N SER A 78 -6.38 13.45 29.23
CA SER A 78 -7.12 14.67 29.52
C SER A 78 -8.00 14.52 30.76
N SER A 79 -8.74 13.43 30.88
CA SER A 79 -9.56 13.14 32.08
C SER A 79 -8.71 13.00 33.35
N MET A 80 -7.55 12.34 33.24
CA MET A 80 -6.60 12.16 34.34
C MET A 80 -6.00 13.51 34.81
N LEU A 81 -5.55 14.35 33.87
CA LEU A 81 -5.00 15.68 34.16
C LEU A 81 -6.06 16.63 34.72
N ASN A 82 -7.34 16.39 34.43
CA ASN A 82 -8.47 17.13 34.99
C ASN A 82 -8.93 16.61 36.38
N GLY A 83 -8.22 15.65 36.98
CA GLY A 83 -8.39 15.26 38.37
C GLY A 83 -8.76 13.79 38.62
N ASP A 84 -9.05 13.00 37.59
CA ASP A 84 -9.35 11.58 37.75
C ASP A 84 -8.08 10.71 37.73
N ALA A 85 -7.33 10.75 38.84
CA ALA A 85 -6.09 9.98 39.00
C ALA A 85 -6.29 8.45 38.87
N SER A 86 -7.54 7.94 39.01
CA SER A 86 -7.84 6.52 38.87
C SER A 86 -7.62 5.99 37.45
N LEU A 87 -7.53 6.88 36.46
CA LEU A 87 -7.31 6.54 35.06
C LEU A 87 -5.83 6.27 34.71
N ALA A 88 -4.88 6.56 35.60
CA ALA A 88 -3.45 6.38 35.34
C ALA A 88 -3.09 4.98 34.80
N PRO A 89 -3.63 3.86 35.33
CA PRO A 89 -3.36 2.54 34.76
C PRO A 89 -3.89 2.37 33.32
N LYS A 90 -5.03 2.99 32.99
CA LYS A 90 -5.61 2.93 31.64
C LYS A 90 -4.82 3.79 30.65
N VAL A 91 -4.34 4.95 31.08
CA VAL A 91 -3.42 5.81 30.31
C VAL A 91 -2.15 5.01 29.98
N GLU A 92 -1.56 4.36 30.98
CA GLU A 92 -0.34 3.57 30.77
C GLU A 92 -0.55 2.36 29.86
N ALA A 93 -1.68 1.67 29.99
CA ALA A 93 -2.04 0.57 29.11
C ALA A 93 -2.10 1.04 27.64
N LYS A 94 -2.73 2.19 27.36
CA LYS A 94 -2.77 2.73 26.01
C LYS A 94 -1.41 3.20 25.52
N ALA A 95 -0.57 3.71 26.40
CA ALA A 95 0.79 4.07 26.03
C ALA A 95 1.63 2.86 25.61
N THR A 96 1.44 1.73 26.30
CA THR A 96 2.07 0.45 25.94
C THR A 96 1.55 -0.07 24.59
N GLU A 97 0.24 0.06 24.32
CA GLU A 97 -0.34 -0.29 23.02
C GLU A 97 0.25 0.55 21.87
N VAL A 98 0.43 1.86 22.06
CA VAL A 98 1.08 2.74 21.08
C VAL A 98 2.52 2.29 20.81
N ALA A 99 3.31 2.08 21.86
CA ALA A 99 4.70 1.65 21.72
C ALA A 99 4.80 0.31 20.97
N LYS A 100 3.96 -0.67 21.33
CA LYS A 100 3.91 -1.96 20.64
C LYS A 100 3.51 -1.80 19.16
N GLY A 101 2.53 -0.95 18.86
CA GLY A 101 2.11 -0.69 17.49
C GLY A 101 3.23 -0.06 16.64
N ILE A 102 3.99 0.89 17.21
CA ILE A 102 5.15 1.49 16.54
C ILE A 102 6.23 0.43 16.24
N GLU A 103 6.50 -0.49 17.16
CA GLU A 103 7.46 -1.59 16.92
C GLU A 103 6.97 -2.55 15.81
N VAL A 104 5.66 -2.85 15.76
CA VAL A 104 5.09 -3.65 14.66
C VAL A 104 5.27 -2.94 13.31
N LEU A 105 5.05 -1.63 13.26
CA LEU A 105 5.26 -0.83 12.04
C LEU A 105 6.73 -0.85 11.59
N LYS A 106 7.68 -0.74 12.53
CA LYS A 106 9.12 -0.86 12.25
C LYS A 106 9.44 -2.22 11.61
N THR A 107 8.94 -3.31 12.19
CA THR A 107 9.15 -4.67 11.68
C THR A 107 8.58 -4.82 10.27
N LEU A 108 7.31 -4.44 10.05
CA LEU A 108 6.66 -4.52 8.75
C LEU A 108 7.40 -3.70 7.68
N ASN A 109 7.85 -2.50 8.04
CA ASN A 109 8.62 -1.64 7.15
C ASN A 109 10.00 -2.22 6.82
N ALA A 110 10.67 -2.86 7.79
CA ALA A 110 11.96 -3.50 7.57
C ALA A 110 11.84 -4.76 6.69
N GLU A 111 10.81 -5.57 6.90
CA GLU A 111 10.52 -6.77 6.11
C GLU A 111 10.13 -6.46 4.66
N HIS A 112 9.53 -5.29 4.43
CA HIS A 112 8.99 -4.88 3.12
C HIS A 112 9.51 -3.51 2.67
N LYS A 113 10.82 -3.30 2.85
CA LYS A 113 11.48 -2.01 2.59
C LYS A 113 11.26 -1.47 1.18
N ASP A 114 11.35 -2.34 0.19
CA ASP A 114 11.21 -1.98 -1.24
C ASP A 114 9.82 -1.45 -1.59
N LEU A 115 8.80 -1.80 -0.79
CA LEU A 115 7.42 -1.38 -1.00
C LEU A 115 7.04 -0.16 -0.14
N LEU A 116 7.41 -0.16 1.14
CA LEU A 116 6.89 0.80 2.11
C LEU A 116 7.81 2.02 2.28
N ASP A 117 9.11 1.83 2.53
CA ASP A 117 10.09 2.89 2.82
C ASP A 117 9.61 4.03 3.75
N GLN A 118 9.01 3.67 4.89
CA GLN A 118 8.41 4.61 5.85
C GLN A 118 9.32 4.96 7.05
N ASP A 119 10.64 4.79 6.95
CA ASP A 119 11.57 5.00 8.08
C ASP A 119 11.41 6.38 8.72
N ARG A 120 11.34 7.43 7.89
CA ARG A 120 11.26 8.82 8.37
C ARG A 120 9.97 9.07 9.15
N GLN A 121 8.86 8.56 8.64
CA GLN A 121 7.53 8.68 9.24
C GLN A 121 7.49 7.94 10.57
N ILE A 122 8.03 6.72 10.62
CA ILE A 122 8.09 5.91 11.82
C ILE A 122 8.98 6.55 12.89
N SER A 123 10.16 7.05 12.52
CA SER A 123 11.04 7.76 13.44
C SER A 123 10.39 9.03 13.99
N ARG A 124 9.80 9.86 13.11
CA ARG A 124 9.08 11.07 13.53
C ARG A 124 7.95 10.75 14.51
N MET A 125 7.11 9.78 14.17
CA MET A 125 5.99 9.33 15.03
C MET A 125 6.50 8.86 16.41
N ALA A 126 7.59 8.09 16.45
CA ALA A 126 8.18 7.61 17.70
C ALA A 126 8.73 8.76 18.55
N ASP A 127 9.42 9.72 17.91
CA ASP A 127 9.99 10.88 18.59
C ASP A 127 8.90 11.81 19.14
N GLU A 128 7.86 12.11 18.35
CA GLU A 128 6.71 12.90 18.77
C GLU A 128 5.96 12.22 19.92
N TRP A 129 5.75 10.90 19.84
CA TRP A 129 5.13 10.12 20.91
C TRP A 129 5.93 10.15 22.21
N ASN A 130 7.24 9.97 22.13
CA ASN A 130 8.12 10.01 23.30
C ASN A 130 8.16 11.41 23.94
N ALA A 131 8.26 12.46 23.12
CA ALA A 131 8.23 13.84 23.60
C ALA A 131 6.90 14.19 24.28
N LEU A 132 5.78 13.69 23.74
CA LEU A 132 4.46 13.86 24.33
C LEU A 132 4.41 13.23 25.73
N ARG A 133 4.86 11.98 25.86
CA ARG A 133 4.85 11.23 27.12
C ARG A 133 5.72 11.88 28.19
N GLN A 134 6.91 12.36 27.82
CA GLN A 134 7.82 13.05 28.74
C GLN A 134 7.24 14.37 29.27
N ARG A 135 6.52 15.11 28.44
CA ARG A 135 5.95 16.42 28.81
C ARG A 135 4.64 16.32 29.58
N MET A 136 3.94 15.18 29.49
CA MET A 136 2.60 14.99 30.06
C MET A 136 2.52 15.35 31.55
N ALA A 137 3.51 14.95 32.36
CA ALA A 137 3.53 15.21 33.80
C ALA A 137 3.58 16.70 34.18
N THR A 138 4.09 17.55 33.28
CA THR A 138 4.25 18.99 33.48
C THR A 138 3.24 19.82 32.71
N SER A 139 2.28 19.18 32.05
CA SER A 139 1.37 19.82 31.09
C SER A 139 -0.01 20.05 31.66
N THR A 140 -0.65 21.14 31.22
CA THR A 140 -2.09 21.30 31.39
C THR A 140 -2.86 20.34 30.47
N GLY A 141 -4.11 20.04 30.81
CA GLY A 141 -4.97 19.20 29.96
C GLY A 141 -5.16 19.75 28.55
N ALA A 142 -5.17 21.08 28.38
CA ALA A 142 -5.29 21.72 27.07
C ALA A 142 -4.03 21.54 26.20
N GLU A 143 -2.84 21.72 26.78
CA GLU A 143 -1.57 21.52 26.07
C GLU A 143 -1.37 20.04 25.70
N ASP A 144 -1.74 19.12 26.59
CA ASP A 144 -1.70 17.69 26.32
C ASP A 144 -2.63 17.33 25.15
N PHE A 145 -3.87 17.83 25.18
CA PHE A 145 -4.84 17.62 24.11
C PHE A 145 -4.35 18.17 22.75
N ALA A 146 -3.75 19.35 22.73
CA ALA A 146 -3.21 19.97 21.52
C ALA A 146 -2.11 19.12 20.89
N ARG A 147 -1.09 18.71 21.67
CA ARG A 147 0.01 17.88 21.16
C ARG A 147 -0.44 16.52 20.66
N HIS A 148 -1.40 15.88 21.34
CA HIS A 148 -2.00 14.65 20.82
C HIS A 148 -2.71 14.89 19.48
N SER A 149 -3.39 16.02 19.32
CA SER A 149 -4.12 16.35 18.09
C SER A 149 -3.16 16.60 16.92
N ASP A 150 -2.00 17.21 17.17
CA ASP A 150 -0.94 17.38 16.17
C ASP A 150 -0.39 16.01 15.73
N LEU A 151 -0.07 15.13 16.67
CA LEU A 151 0.37 13.76 16.37
C LEU A 151 -0.69 12.99 15.56
N ILE A 152 -1.96 13.06 15.96
CA ILE A 152 -3.08 12.45 15.22
C ILE A 152 -3.14 12.97 13.78
N GLY A 153 -2.94 14.27 13.56
CA GLY A 153 -2.86 14.86 12.22
C GLY A 153 -1.72 14.27 11.38
N GLY A 154 -0.54 14.10 11.99
CA GLY A 154 0.61 13.44 11.38
C GLY A 154 0.31 11.99 10.98
N LEU A 155 -0.29 11.20 11.88
CA LEU A 155 -0.67 9.81 11.63
C LEU A 155 -1.69 9.65 10.50
N LEU A 156 -2.67 10.55 10.41
CA LEU A 156 -3.64 10.56 9.32
C LEU A 156 -2.99 10.85 7.96
N ASN A 157 -1.96 11.70 7.94
CA ASN A 157 -1.18 11.93 6.72
C ASN A 157 -0.34 10.69 6.36
N ASP A 158 0.28 10.05 7.35
CA ASP A 158 1.07 8.83 7.13
C ASP A 158 0.20 7.67 6.62
N LEU A 159 -1.06 7.60 7.05
CA LEU A 159 -2.03 6.63 6.53
C LEU A 159 -2.25 6.80 5.02
N ARG A 160 -2.36 8.04 4.53
CA ARG A 160 -2.51 8.33 3.09
C ARG A 160 -1.25 7.94 2.32
N LEU A 161 -0.08 8.35 2.80
CA LEU A 161 1.19 8.05 2.15
C LEU A 161 1.46 6.53 2.04
N ALA A 162 1.17 5.78 3.10
CA ALA A 162 1.34 4.33 3.09
C ALA A 162 0.29 3.62 2.20
N ALA A 163 -0.93 4.17 2.11
CA ALA A 163 -1.97 3.66 1.23
C ALA A 163 -1.58 3.85 -0.24
N ASP A 164 -1.10 5.04 -0.61
CA ASP A 164 -0.60 5.34 -1.95
C ASP A 164 0.61 4.45 -2.32
N ALA A 165 1.58 4.29 -1.41
CA ALA A 165 2.77 3.46 -1.64
C ALA A 165 2.45 1.98 -1.88
N SER A 166 1.37 1.48 -1.28
CA SER A 166 0.94 0.08 -1.41
C SER A 166 -0.08 -0.17 -2.52
N GLY A 167 -0.45 0.87 -3.29
CA GLY A 167 -1.49 0.78 -4.32
C GLY A 167 -2.91 0.64 -3.77
N LEU A 168 -3.09 0.78 -2.46
CA LEU A 168 -4.38 0.78 -1.79
C LEU A 168 -4.97 2.19 -1.86
N THR A 169 -5.57 2.57 -2.99
CA THR A 169 -6.20 3.89 -3.07
C THR A 169 -7.40 3.96 -2.11
N PHE A 170 -7.50 5.05 -1.35
CA PHE A 170 -8.65 5.34 -0.49
C PHE A 170 -9.78 6.00 -1.32
N ASP A 171 -10.02 5.48 -2.53
CA ASP A 171 -11.08 5.97 -3.42
C ASP A 171 -12.32 5.09 -3.26
N PRO A 172 -13.47 5.64 -2.80
CA PRO A 172 -14.72 4.90 -2.75
C PRO A 172 -15.24 4.46 -4.14
N TYR A 173 -14.64 4.88 -5.27
CA TYR A 173 -15.04 4.47 -6.62
C TYR A 173 -13.86 4.20 -7.58
N PRO A 174 -13.16 3.05 -7.43
CA PRO A 174 -12.07 2.65 -8.33
C PRO A 174 -12.49 2.51 -9.81
N ASP A 175 -13.76 2.20 -10.06
CA ASP A 175 -14.29 1.84 -11.39
C ASP A 175 -14.58 3.02 -12.32
N SER A 176 -14.34 4.26 -11.88
CA SER A 176 -14.67 5.44 -12.68
C SER A 176 -13.58 5.85 -13.69
N TYR A 177 -12.37 5.27 -13.60
CA TYR A 177 -11.28 5.55 -14.56
C TYR A 177 -11.33 4.68 -15.82
N THR A 178 -11.84 3.45 -15.74
CA THR A 178 -11.84 2.48 -16.86
C THR A 178 -12.97 2.67 -17.88
N LEU A 179 -13.97 3.53 -17.60
CA LEU A 179 -15.10 3.75 -18.51
C LEU A 179 -14.95 4.97 -19.44
N ILE A 180 -13.94 5.83 -19.24
CA ILE A 180 -13.75 7.03 -20.07
C ILE A 180 -12.84 6.75 -21.28
N GLU A 181 -11.86 5.84 -21.18
CA GLU A 181 -10.97 5.52 -22.31
C GLU A 181 -11.52 4.46 -23.29
N GLY A 182 -12.69 3.87 -23.02
CA GLY A 182 -13.35 2.91 -23.91
C GLY A 182 -14.44 3.49 -24.82
N SER A 183 -14.63 4.82 -24.82
CA SER A 183 -15.76 5.48 -25.51
C SER A 183 -15.37 6.58 -26.50
N THR A 184 -14.27 6.41 -27.24
CA THR A 184 -14.03 7.12 -28.51
C THR A 184 -13.39 6.21 -29.53
#